data_AF-A0A3N7HEY9-F1
#
_entry.id   AF-A0A3N7HEY9-F1
#
_cell.length_a   1.000
_cell.length_b   1.000
_cell.length_c   1.000
_cell.angle_alpha   90.00
_cell.angle_beta   90.00
_cell.angle_gamma   90.00
#
_symmetry.space_group_name_H-M   'P 1'
#
loop_
_entity.id
_entity.type
_entity.pdbx_description
1 polymer ?
#
loop_
_entity_poly.entity_id
_entity_poly.type
_entity_poly.pdbx_seq_one_letter_code
_entity_poly.pdbx_strand_id
1 'polypeptide(L)'
;MRSVMLHIHFFVYASMLSASMLCACAKDNEANPDRPDGGADRYVVFFLTNTDVDQADGENTGRDANTAYTFVGELPHLFGDVRPGAEYKYAFGLPGPMLLTQSVAEMQYQVNKAFDIAEKYGVPVYFQLDDINNYTKEFGSAANPKFFEHPEWCEWVSFPQPGEQWGGQSNGRLPYYWFNWGNWMHADHFPNLASPGFQAFVKEQLTQGVLSVLVSRYEALKAAGKDYLFAGMAIGWETHIPDYSADNTIYNVQPDDLPVNQLLGDRMEPWEAGKFGYGALHTLGYTTYDKERLYRVIHDYSEFLAKVVYDAGIPREKIFTHIVGIKSSQPGLATTFAPPIWVAVNDYSTPGFSMSPVSCPYDLGTLKAEIAKADPGQAQFGNVEGYSIGVGGSQEQADAYFRDMFGNGASVVAVFGWGREPATSAFAVSHSPASPFVQAAKKWLKAP
;
A
#
# COMPACT_ATOMS: atom_id res chain seq x y z
N MET A 1 4.41 -21.97 -22.04
CA MET A 1 4.44 -21.21 -20.78
C MET A 1 3.04 -21.34 -20.18
N ARG A 2 2.89 -22.15 -19.13
CA ARG A 2 1.60 -22.31 -18.44
C ARG A 2 1.46 -21.13 -17.50
N SER A 3 0.53 -20.24 -17.79
CA SER A 3 0.08 -19.20 -16.87
C SER A 3 -0.50 -19.89 -15.64
N VAL A 4 0.22 -19.86 -14.52
CA VAL A 4 -0.38 -20.15 -13.21
C VAL A 4 -1.08 -18.86 -12.84
N MET A 5 -2.38 -18.83 -13.11
CA MET A 5 -3.24 -17.68 -12.89
C MET A 5 -3.35 -17.48 -11.37
N LEU A 6 -2.59 -16.53 -10.82
CA LEU A 6 -2.64 -16.15 -9.41
C LEU A 6 -4.03 -15.56 -9.10
N HIS A 7 -5.00 -16.44 -8.81
CA HIS A 7 -6.31 -16.04 -8.31
C HIS A 7 -6.14 -15.74 -6.82
N ILE A 8 -5.66 -14.53 -6.51
CA ILE A 8 -5.64 -14.02 -5.14
C ILE A 8 -7.09 -13.74 -4.76
N HIS A 9 -7.72 -14.67 -4.04
CA HIS A 9 -9.04 -14.48 -3.47
C HIS A 9 -8.90 -13.85 -2.10
N PHE A 10 -8.85 -12.52 -1.95
CA PHE A 10 -8.87 -11.89 -0.63
C PHE A 10 -9.99 -12.50 0.24
N PHE A 11 -9.64 -13.13 1.36
CA PHE A 11 -10.56 -13.46 2.44
C PHE A 11 -9.95 -12.87 3.70
N VAL A 12 -10.47 -11.73 4.12
CA VAL A 12 -10.30 -11.27 5.50
C VAL A 12 -11.41 -11.88 6.33
N TYR A 13 -11.04 -12.43 7.49
CA TYR A 13 -11.96 -13.02 8.46
C TYR A 13 -13.04 -11.99 8.87
N ALA A 14 -14.26 -12.18 8.36
CA ALA A 14 -15.44 -11.57 8.95
C ALA A 14 -15.79 -12.33 10.24
N SER A 15 -15.23 -11.91 11.37
CA SER A 15 -15.84 -12.25 12.66
C SER A 15 -17.17 -11.50 12.72
N MET A 16 -18.28 -12.23 12.81
CA MET A 16 -19.61 -11.64 12.96
C MET A 16 -19.66 -10.70 14.17
N LEU A 17 -19.65 -9.40 13.90
CA LEU A 17 -20.13 -8.37 14.83
C LEU A 17 -21.39 -7.77 14.21
N SER A 18 -22.51 -8.04 14.87
CA SER A 18 -23.81 -7.46 14.58
C SER A 18 -23.67 -5.95 14.39
N ALA A 19 -24.12 -5.48 13.22
CA ALA A 19 -24.18 -4.08 12.83
C ALA A 19 -24.85 -3.25 13.93
N SER A 20 -24.04 -2.50 14.66
CA SER A 20 -24.48 -1.31 15.37
C SER A 20 -24.05 -0.15 14.50
N MET A 21 -24.86 0.18 13.49
CA MET A 21 -24.78 1.49 12.83
C MET A 21 -25.10 2.55 13.89
N LEU A 22 -24.06 3.04 14.57
CA LEU A 22 -24.17 4.30 15.29
C LEU A 22 -24.22 5.39 14.23
N CYS A 23 -25.43 5.88 14.03
CA CYS A 23 -25.74 7.06 13.25
C CYS A 23 -24.99 8.25 13.89
N ALA A 24 -23.77 8.52 13.42
CA ALA A 24 -23.12 9.79 13.69
C ALA A 24 -23.84 10.83 12.83
N CYS A 25 -24.72 11.61 13.45
CA CYS A 25 -25.30 12.80 12.82
C CYS A 25 -24.18 13.82 12.56
N ALA A 26 -23.49 13.69 11.43
CA ALA A 26 -22.73 14.79 10.86
C ALA A 26 -23.77 15.84 10.41
N LYS A 27 -23.81 16.97 11.10
CA LYS A 27 -24.59 18.13 10.69
C LYS A 27 -24.19 18.49 9.25
N ASP A 28 -25.20 18.78 8.43
CA ASP A 28 -25.04 19.37 7.11
C ASP A 28 -24.13 20.60 7.22
N ASN A 29 -22.90 20.48 6.72
CA ASN A 29 -22.07 21.65 6.45
C ASN A 29 -22.16 21.91 4.95
N GLU A 30 -22.83 23.01 4.64
CA GLU A 30 -22.68 23.77 3.41
C GLU A 30 -21.19 23.94 3.08
N ALA A 31 -20.90 24.01 1.77
CA ALA A 31 -19.57 24.15 1.18
C ALA A 31 -18.58 24.92 2.09
N ASN A 32 -17.49 24.26 2.48
CA ASN A 32 -16.45 24.85 3.32
C ASN A 32 -15.73 26.00 2.57
N PRO A 33 -15.96 27.29 2.90
CA PRO A 33 -15.41 28.41 2.15
C PRO A 33 -13.96 28.74 2.53
N ASP A 34 -13.40 28.10 3.56
CA ASP A 34 -12.04 28.36 4.04
C ASP A 34 -11.19 27.10 3.89
N ARG A 35 -10.36 27.03 2.84
CA ARG A 35 -9.35 25.98 2.63
C ARG A 35 -8.22 26.14 3.66
N PRO A 36 -8.10 25.29 4.69
CA PRO A 36 -7.03 25.39 5.68
C PRO A 36 -5.69 24.86 5.13
N ASP A 37 -5.69 24.24 3.94
CA ASP A 37 -4.59 23.45 3.37
C ASP A 37 -3.94 24.07 2.12
N GLY A 38 -4.29 25.31 1.75
CA GLY A 38 -3.69 25.99 0.61
C GLY A 38 -4.04 25.42 -0.78
N GLY A 39 -5.00 24.49 -0.89
CA GLY A 39 -5.49 24.00 -2.19
C GLY A 39 -4.72 22.84 -2.82
N ALA A 40 -4.18 21.93 -2.00
CA ALA A 40 -3.55 20.69 -2.48
C ALA A 40 -4.53 19.79 -3.26
N ASP A 41 -4.03 19.13 -4.31
CA ASP A 41 -4.82 18.21 -5.14
C ASP A 41 -5.31 17.00 -4.34
N ARG A 42 -6.57 16.58 -4.60
CA ARG A 42 -7.15 15.37 -4.01
C ARG A 42 -7.51 14.36 -5.09
N TYR A 43 -7.16 13.10 -4.87
CA TYR A 43 -7.32 12.04 -5.87
C TYR A 43 -8.18 10.88 -5.37
N VAL A 44 -9.10 10.43 -6.23
CA VAL A 44 -9.61 9.05 -6.19
C VAL A 44 -8.72 8.20 -7.11
N VAL A 45 -7.98 7.25 -6.55
CA VAL A 45 -7.05 6.41 -7.31
C VAL A 45 -7.73 5.09 -7.62
N PHE A 46 -8.08 4.86 -8.88
CA PHE A 46 -8.60 3.58 -9.37
C PHE A 46 -7.43 2.61 -9.57
N PHE A 47 -7.20 1.76 -8.57
CA PHE A 47 -5.99 0.96 -8.49
C PHE A 47 -6.13 -0.34 -9.28
N LEU A 48 -5.25 -0.54 -10.25
CA LEU A 48 -5.27 -1.68 -11.17
C LEU A 48 -4.66 -2.93 -10.51
N THR A 49 -5.35 -3.46 -9.50
CA THR A 49 -4.94 -4.68 -8.79
C THR A 49 -4.72 -5.84 -9.79
N ASN A 50 -3.70 -6.67 -9.55
CA ASN A 50 -3.34 -7.83 -10.39
C ASN A 50 -3.08 -7.49 -11.88
N THR A 51 -2.66 -6.25 -12.16
CA THR A 51 -2.46 -5.72 -13.52
C THR A 51 -1.05 -5.17 -13.66
N ASP A 52 -0.29 -5.63 -14.65
CA ASP A 52 0.99 -5.02 -15.00
C ASP A 52 0.81 -3.75 -15.87
N VAL A 53 1.89 -3.00 -16.04
CA VAL A 53 1.85 -1.72 -16.77
C VAL A 53 1.46 -1.88 -18.25
N ASP A 54 1.75 -3.01 -18.88
CA ASP A 54 1.44 -3.24 -20.29
C ASP A 54 -0.03 -3.60 -20.47
N GLN A 55 -0.59 -4.35 -19.53
CA GLN A 55 -2.01 -4.67 -19.47
C GLN A 55 -2.89 -3.43 -19.25
N ALA A 56 -2.41 -2.45 -18.48
CA ALA A 56 -3.15 -1.21 -18.19
C ALA A 56 -3.59 -0.45 -19.45
N ASP A 57 -2.83 -0.55 -20.54
CA ASP A 57 -3.12 0.03 -21.86
C ASP A 57 -3.27 -1.02 -22.98
N GLY A 58 -3.40 -2.30 -22.60
CA GLY A 58 -3.52 -3.41 -23.54
C GLY A 58 -4.89 -4.09 -23.50
N GLU A 59 -5.54 -4.08 -22.34
CA GLU A 59 -6.79 -4.80 -22.12
C GLU A 59 -7.69 -4.07 -21.11
N ASN A 60 -8.92 -4.57 -20.96
CA ASN A 60 -9.80 -4.23 -19.87
C ASN A 60 -10.69 -5.43 -19.56
N THR A 61 -10.36 -6.13 -18.48
CA THR A 61 -11.09 -7.31 -18.00
C THR A 61 -11.71 -7.06 -16.64
N GLY A 62 -11.86 -5.79 -16.24
CA GLY A 62 -12.48 -5.41 -14.99
C GLY A 62 -13.94 -5.86 -14.92
N ARG A 63 -14.48 -5.97 -13.71
CA ARG A 63 -15.87 -6.37 -13.51
C ARG A 63 -16.81 -5.35 -14.14
N ASP A 64 -17.70 -5.82 -15.02
CA ASP A 64 -18.66 -5.00 -15.78
C ASP A 64 -18.02 -3.93 -16.68
N ALA A 65 -16.73 -4.08 -17.00
CA ALA A 65 -16.00 -3.12 -17.81
C ALA A 65 -16.42 -3.14 -19.28
N ASN A 66 -16.29 -1.98 -19.93
CA ASN A 66 -16.47 -1.85 -21.36
C ASN A 66 -15.18 -2.24 -22.10
N THR A 67 -15.16 -3.46 -22.63
CA THR A 67 -14.01 -4.04 -23.34
C THR A 67 -13.64 -3.34 -24.65
N ALA A 68 -14.41 -2.34 -25.09
CA ALA A 68 -14.00 -1.45 -26.19
C ALA A 68 -12.89 -0.47 -25.78
N TYR A 69 -12.65 -0.29 -24.49
CA TYR A 69 -11.58 0.55 -23.93
C TYR A 69 -10.55 -0.30 -23.18
N THR A 70 -9.35 0.25 -22.98
CA THR A 70 -8.36 -0.28 -22.02
C THR A 70 -8.73 0.13 -20.60
N PHE A 71 -8.11 -0.47 -19.57
CA PHE A 71 -8.35 -0.11 -18.17
C PHE A 71 -8.25 1.40 -17.92
N VAL A 72 -7.17 2.03 -18.41
CA VAL A 72 -6.98 3.48 -18.25
C VAL A 72 -7.84 4.27 -19.24
N GLY A 73 -8.00 3.78 -20.48
CA GLY A 73 -8.79 4.46 -21.50
C GLY A 73 -10.29 4.54 -21.20
N GLU A 74 -10.80 3.69 -20.32
CA GLU A 74 -12.19 3.73 -19.87
C GLU A 74 -12.46 4.85 -18.86
N LEU A 75 -11.47 5.28 -18.07
CA LEU A 75 -11.70 6.24 -16.99
C LEU A 75 -12.28 7.59 -17.48
N PRO A 76 -11.77 8.21 -18.56
CA PRO A 76 -12.41 9.41 -19.14
C PRO A 76 -13.83 9.15 -19.66
N HIS A 77 -14.14 7.95 -20.14
CA HIS A 77 -15.49 7.59 -20.57
C HIS A 77 -16.48 7.58 -19.38
N LEU A 78 -16.04 7.08 -18.22
CA LEU A 78 -16.86 7.02 -17.01
C LEU A 78 -16.99 8.40 -16.33
N PHE A 79 -15.86 9.09 -16.15
CA PHE A 79 -15.76 10.24 -15.26
C PHE A 79 -15.66 11.59 -15.98
N GLY A 80 -15.40 11.60 -17.30
CA GLY A 80 -15.06 12.80 -18.07
C GLY A 80 -13.60 13.19 -17.91
N ASP A 81 -13.12 14.17 -18.67
CA ASP A 81 -11.71 14.58 -18.65
C ASP A 81 -11.29 15.13 -17.28
N VAL A 82 -10.04 14.83 -16.88
CA VAL A 82 -9.44 15.41 -15.67
C VAL A 82 -9.25 16.91 -15.85
N ARG A 83 -9.83 17.70 -14.96
CA ARG A 83 -9.69 19.16 -14.91
C ARG A 83 -8.53 19.54 -13.98
N PRO A 84 -7.44 20.15 -14.46
CA PRO A 84 -6.27 20.48 -13.62
C PRO A 84 -6.60 21.36 -12.41
N GLY A 85 -7.55 22.29 -12.56
CA GLY A 85 -7.96 23.20 -11.47
C GLY A 85 -9.05 22.67 -10.54
N ALA A 86 -9.60 21.46 -10.79
CA ALA A 86 -10.67 20.91 -9.94
C ALA A 86 -10.11 20.44 -8.59
N GLU A 87 -10.92 20.57 -7.53
CA GLU A 87 -10.56 20.11 -6.19
C GLU A 87 -10.34 18.60 -6.13
N TYR A 88 -11.22 17.84 -6.79
CA TYR A 88 -11.16 16.38 -6.85
C TYR A 88 -10.81 15.94 -8.26
N LYS A 89 -9.78 15.09 -8.36
CA LYS A 89 -9.31 14.45 -9.58
C LYS A 89 -9.39 12.94 -9.41
N TYR A 90 -9.27 12.22 -10.51
CA TYR A 90 -9.03 10.79 -10.46
C TYR A 90 -7.68 10.44 -11.07
N ALA A 91 -7.16 9.29 -10.71
CA ALA A 91 -5.91 8.73 -11.22
C ALA A 91 -6.08 7.22 -11.44
N PHE A 92 -5.19 6.61 -12.22
CA PHE A 92 -5.02 5.16 -12.18
C PHE A 92 -3.81 4.82 -11.30
N GLY A 93 -3.95 3.76 -10.50
CA GLY A 93 -2.87 3.23 -9.67
C GLY A 93 -2.29 1.94 -10.24
N LEU A 94 -0.99 1.72 -10.09
CA LEU A 94 -0.32 0.49 -10.51
C LEU A 94 0.41 -0.20 -9.35
N PRO A 95 0.43 -1.55 -9.32
CA PRO A 95 1.32 -2.30 -8.45
C PRO A 95 2.76 -2.13 -8.93
N GLY A 96 3.65 -1.79 -8.01
CA GLY A 96 5.06 -1.54 -8.29
C GLY A 96 5.38 -0.09 -8.65
N PRO A 97 6.67 0.23 -8.87
CA PRO A 97 7.77 -0.74 -9.07
C PRO A 97 8.13 -1.60 -7.85
N MET A 98 8.70 -2.80 -8.07
CA MET A 98 9.06 -3.78 -7.03
C MET A 98 10.56 -3.75 -6.74
N LEU A 99 10.97 -3.07 -5.67
CA LEU A 99 12.39 -2.76 -5.43
C LEU A 99 13.25 -4.00 -5.18
N LEU A 100 12.67 -5.06 -4.62
CA LEU A 100 13.43 -6.22 -4.14
C LEU A 100 13.69 -7.27 -5.21
N THR A 101 12.93 -7.24 -6.31
CA THR A 101 12.90 -8.34 -7.28
C THR A 101 13.18 -7.91 -8.70
N GLN A 102 12.88 -6.66 -9.05
CA GLN A 102 13.10 -6.12 -10.40
C GLN A 102 14.51 -5.58 -10.58
N SER A 103 15.02 -5.72 -11.79
CA SER A 103 16.19 -4.96 -12.23
C SER A 103 15.86 -3.47 -12.39
N VAL A 104 16.89 -2.64 -12.36
CA VAL A 104 16.80 -1.19 -12.67
C VAL A 104 16.08 -0.94 -14.00
N ALA A 105 16.36 -1.73 -15.04
CA ALA A 105 15.77 -1.54 -16.36
C ALA A 105 14.26 -1.86 -16.38
N GLU A 106 13.81 -2.89 -15.66
CA GLU A 106 12.39 -3.23 -15.53
C GLU A 106 11.63 -2.13 -14.80
N MET A 107 12.16 -1.62 -13.69
CA MET A 107 11.54 -0.50 -12.96
C MET A 107 11.47 0.76 -13.81
N GLN A 108 12.55 1.11 -14.52
CA GLN A 108 12.58 2.28 -15.41
C GLN A 108 11.58 2.15 -16.56
N TYR A 109 11.42 0.94 -17.10
CA TYR A 109 10.42 0.64 -18.12
C TYR A 109 9.01 0.90 -17.58
N GLN A 110 8.69 0.34 -16.40
CA GLN A 110 7.38 0.49 -15.79
C GLN A 110 7.02 1.96 -15.52
N VAL A 111 7.93 2.72 -14.94
CA VAL A 111 7.70 4.15 -14.68
C VAL A 111 7.47 4.92 -15.98
N ASN A 112 8.34 4.74 -16.98
CA ASN A 112 8.20 5.45 -18.26
C ASN A 112 6.89 5.08 -18.97
N LYS A 113 6.58 3.79 -19.06
CA LYS A 113 5.37 3.30 -19.70
C LYS A 113 4.12 3.84 -19.01
N ALA A 114 4.11 3.89 -17.68
CA ALA A 114 2.98 4.44 -16.94
C ALA A 114 2.80 5.95 -17.20
N PHE A 115 3.88 6.73 -17.28
CA PHE A 115 3.79 8.13 -17.72
C PHE A 115 3.32 8.29 -19.17
N ASP A 116 3.78 7.42 -20.09
CA ASP A 116 3.30 7.43 -21.48
C ASP A 116 1.78 7.20 -21.54
N ILE A 117 1.26 6.26 -20.74
CA ILE A 117 -0.17 5.98 -20.61
C ILE A 117 -0.90 7.19 -20.01
N ALA A 118 -0.36 7.79 -18.95
CA ALA A 118 -0.94 8.96 -18.31
C ALA A 118 -1.08 10.14 -19.28
N GLU A 119 -0.04 10.41 -20.07
CA GLU A 119 -0.04 11.46 -21.09
C GLU A 119 -0.97 11.15 -22.26
N LYS A 120 -1.03 9.88 -22.70
CA LYS A 120 -1.91 9.42 -23.79
C LYS A 120 -3.38 9.66 -23.48
N TYR A 121 -3.82 9.38 -22.25
CA TYR A 121 -5.23 9.48 -21.85
C TYR A 121 -5.57 10.74 -21.04
N GLY A 122 -4.57 11.55 -20.67
CA GLY A 122 -4.78 12.68 -19.77
C GLY A 122 -5.24 12.24 -18.37
N VAL A 123 -4.87 11.03 -17.95
CA VAL A 123 -5.22 10.46 -16.64
C VAL A 123 -3.96 10.38 -15.78
N PRO A 124 -3.93 11.01 -14.59
CA PRO A 124 -2.80 10.93 -13.69
C PRO A 124 -2.42 9.50 -13.28
N VAL A 125 -1.12 9.26 -13.13
CA VAL A 125 -0.57 8.01 -12.61
C VAL A 125 -0.26 8.13 -11.11
N TYR A 126 -0.55 7.05 -10.38
CA TYR A 126 -0.15 6.81 -9.00
C TYR A 126 0.63 5.49 -8.91
N PHE A 127 1.72 5.45 -8.14
CA PHE A 127 2.53 4.23 -7.95
C PHE A 127 2.40 3.67 -6.53
N GLN A 128 2.26 2.35 -6.40
CA GLN A 128 2.43 1.64 -5.14
C GLN A 128 3.78 0.92 -5.16
N LEU A 129 4.79 1.56 -4.58
CA LEU A 129 6.13 0.98 -4.48
C LEU A 129 6.13 -0.21 -3.52
N ASP A 130 6.75 -1.33 -3.91
CA ASP A 130 6.99 -2.44 -3.00
C ASP A 130 8.45 -2.46 -2.53
N ASP A 131 8.65 -2.38 -1.22
CA ASP A 131 9.91 -2.23 -0.53
C ASP A 131 10.28 -3.42 0.37
N ILE A 132 9.31 -4.28 0.69
CA ILE A 132 9.47 -5.34 1.69
C ILE A 132 9.05 -6.71 1.20
N ASN A 133 8.33 -6.77 0.08
CA ASN A 133 7.73 -8.01 -0.35
C ASN A 133 8.40 -8.59 -1.59
N ASN A 134 8.73 -9.87 -1.46
CA ASN A 134 9.29 -10.71 -2.51
C ASN A 134 8.27 -11.81 -2.88
N TYR A 135 6.99 -11.45 -2.94
CA TYR A 135 5.88 -12.40 -3.02
C TYR A 135 5.88 -13.27 -4.27
N THR A 136 6.47 -12.78 -5.35
CA THR A 136 6.34 -13.42 -6.65
C THR A 136 7.51 -13.11 -7.56
N LYS A 137 7.84 -14.09 -8.39
CA LYS A 137 8.75 -13.94 -9.53
C LYS A 137 8.04 -13.41 -10.78
N GLU A 138 6.72 -13.23 -10.73
CA GLU A 138 5.90 -12.71 -11.82
C GLU A 138 6.21 -11.24 -12.09
N PHE A 139 6.46 -10.45 -11.04
CA PHE A 139 6.84 -9.04 -11.16
C PHE A 139 8.35 -8.84 -11.16
N GLY A 140 9.11 -9.74 -11.79
CA GLY A 140 10.57 -9.66 -11.89
C GLY A 140 11.29 -10.62 -10.95
N SER A 141 12.55 -10.94 -11.29
CA SER A 141 13.44 -11.77 -10.46
C SER A 141 14.93 -11.48 -10.72
N ALA A 142 15.21 -10.31 -11.31
CA ALA A 142 16.50 -9.92 -11.86
C ALA A 142 17.26 -8.92 -10.98
N ALA A 143 16.72 -8.53 -9.82
CA ALA A 143 17.46 -7.73 -8.84
C ALA A 143 18.75 -8.47 -8.42
N ASN A 144 19.86 -7.72 -8.37
CA ASN A 144 21.17 -8.25 -7.98
C ASN A 144 21.94 -7.20 -7.16
N PRO A 145 22.47 -7.54 -5.97
CA PRO A 145 22.32 -8.83 -5.28
C PRO A 145 20.87 -9.14 -4.92
N LYS A 146 20.56 -10.42 -4.72
CA LYS A 146 19.29 -10.83 -4.13
C LYS A 146 19.38 -10.68 -2.63
N PHE A 147 18.66 -9.74 -2.05
CA PHE A 147 18.79 -9.42 -0.62
C PHE A 147 18.63 -10.65 0.28
N PHE A 148 17.74 -11.57 -0.09
CA PHE A 148 17.46 -12.78 0.68
C PHE A 148 18.62 -13.80 0.70
N GLU A 149 19.66 -13.63 -0.13
CA GLU A 149 20.89 -14.43 -0.08
C GLU A 149 21.89 -13.91 0.97
N HIS A 150 21.57 -12.81 1.66
CA HIS A 150 22.39 -12.15 2.68
C HIS A 150 21.70 -12.20 4.06
N PRO A 151 22.04 -13.14 4.96
CA PRO A 151 21.37 -13.29 6.25
C PRO A 151 21.37 -12.04 7.14
N GLU A 152 22.38 -11.19 7.02
CA GLU A 152 22.48 -9.91 7.72
C GLU A 152 21.56 -8.82 7.15
N TRP A 153 20.92 -9.06 6.01
CA TRP A 153 19.89 -8.20 5.40
C TRP A 153 18.47 -8.72 5.65
N CYS A 154 18.32 -9.85 6.32
CA CYS A 154 17.05 -10.51 6.57
C CYS A 154 16.66 -10.48 8.05
N GLU A 155 15.36 -10.57 8.30
CA GLU A 155 14.82 -10.72 9.65
C GLU A 155 14.96 -12.14 10.17
N TRP A 156 15.01 -12.22 11.50
CA TRP A 156 15.16 -13.45 12.26
C TRP A 156 14.05 -13.59 13.29
N VAL A 157 13.85 -14.83 13.76
CA VAL A 157 12.88 -15.17 14.82
C VAL A 157 13.52 -15.34 16.21
N SER A 158 14.84 -15.16 16.31
CA SER A 158 15.59 -15.25 17.57
C SER A 158 16.91 -14.48 17.49
N PHE A 159 17.55 -14.21 18.64
CA PHE A 159 18.94 -13.75 18.68
C PHE A 159 19.91 -14.91 18.43
N PRO A 160 21.10 -14.66 17.84
CA PRO A 160 22.09 -15.69 17.59
C PRO A 160 22.60 -16.32 18.89
N GLN A 161 22.69 -17.65 18.91
CA GLN A 161 23.33 -18.42 19.98
C GLN A 161 24.86 -18.44 19.82
N PRO A 162 25.63 -18.82 20.85
CA PRO A 162 27.08 -18.94 20.73
C PRO A 162 27.50 -19.84 19.55
N GLY A 163 28.26 -19.27 18.62
CA GLY A 163 28.71 -19.96 17.41
C GLY A 163 27.83 -19.75 16.18
N GLU A 164 26.66 -19.12 16.32
CA GLU A 164 25.82 -18.72 15.19
C GLU A 164 26.25 -17.36 14.61
N GLN A 165 26.15 -17.22 13.29
CA GLN A 165 26.40 -16.00 12.54
C GLN A 165 25.14 -15.13 12.39
N TRP A 166 23.96 -15.74 12.49
CA TRP A 166 22.66 -15.10 12.41
C TRP A 166 21.66 -15.85 13.29
N GLY A 167 20.60 -15.18 13.70
CA GLY A 167 19.60 -15.70 14.65
C GLY A 167 18.86 -16.92 14.14
N GLY A 168 19.03 -18.07 14.80
CA GLY A 168 18.36 -19.31 14.42
C GLY A 168 19.10 -20.08 13.32
N GLN A 169 20.41 -19.85 13.16
CA GLN A 169 21.25 -20.58 12.19
C GLN A 169 21.11 -22.10 12.31
N SER A 170 20.92 -22.63 13.52
CA SER A 170 20.69 -24.05 13.77
C SER A 170 19.46 -24.63 13.07
N ASN A 171 18.49 -23.80 12.68
CA ASN A 171 17.29 -24.23 11.95
C ASN A 171 17.57 -24.55 10.47
N GLY A 172 18.78 -24.24 9.98
CA GLY A 172 19.25 -24.59 8.64
C GLY A 172 18.85 -23.62 7.52
N ARG A 173 17.93 -22.67 7.79
CA ARG A 173 17.53 -21.59 6.88
C ARG A 173 16.94 -20.40 7.65
N LEU A 174 16.89 -19.25 6.99
CA LEU A 174 16.14 -18.08 7.47
C LEU A 174 14.62 -18.36 7.39
N PRO A 175 13.79 -17.69 8.22
CA PRO A 175 12.35 -17.87 8.19
C PRO A 175 11.77 -17.34 6.87
N TYR A 176 10.71 -17.99 6.39
CA TYR A 176 9.92 -17.48 5.26
C TYR A 176 8.97 -16.38 5.72
N TYR A 177 8.67 -15.46 4.81
CA TYR A 177 7.59 -14.50 5.03
C TYR A 177 6.26 -15.10 4.58
N TRP A 178 5.45 -15.54 5.56
CA TRP A 178 4.12 -16.10 5.34
C TRP A 178 3.04 -15.00 5.31
N PHE A 179 2.17 -15.04 4.32
CA PHE A 179 1.09 -14.07 4.17
C PHE A 179 -0.20 -14.76 3.77
N ASN A 180 -1.32 -14.13 4.13
CA ASN A 180 -2.65 -14.64 3.84
C ASN A 180 -3.52 -13.55 3.22
N TRP A 181 -3.75 -13.69 1.91
CA TRP A 181 -4.67 -12.85 1.15
C TRP A 181 -5.80 -13.69 0.58
N GLY A 182 -6.37 -14.56 1.40
CA GLY A 182 -7.30 -15.60 0.96
C GLY A 182 -6.88 -17.00 1.27
N ASN A 183 -5.61 -17.23 1.01
CA ASN A 183 -4.93 -18.49 1.19
C ASN A 183 -3.55 -18.18 1.72
N TRP A 184 -3.04 -19.08 2.56
CA TRP A 184 -1.68 -19.00 3.02
C TRP A 184 -0.71 -19.27 1.86
N MET A 185 0.27 -18.39 1.74
CA MET A 185 1.42 -18.50 0.86
C MET A 185 2.64 -18.02 1.64
N HIS A 186 3.83 -18.21 1.08
CA HIS A 186 5.01 -17.50 1.57
C HIS A 186 5.89 -17.02 0.42
N ALA A 187 6.64 -15.96 0.72
CA ALA A 187 7.75 -15.46 -0.08
C ALA A 187 9.06 -16.10 0.42
N ASP A 188 10.19 -15.66 -0.15
CA ASP A 188 11.49 -15.85 0.51
C ASP A 188 11.56 -15.02 1.81
N HIS A 189 12.77 -14.76 2.30
CA HIS A 189 13.01 -14.16 3.61
C HIS A 189 12.56 -12.69 3.66
N PHE A 190 12.04 -12.28 4.83
CA PHE A 190 11.64 -10.89 5.06
C PHE A 190 12.88 -10.01 5.33
N PRO A 191 12.95 -8.77 4.82
CA PRO A 191 14.11 -7.92 5.03
C PRO A 191 14.21 -7.36 6.45
N ASN A 192 15.44 -7.25 6.96
CA ASN A 192 15.77 -6.49 8.16
C ASN A 192 15.85 -5.01 7.83
N LEU A 193 14.82 -4.27 8.24
CA LEU A 193 14.65 -2.85 7.93
C LEU A 193 15.71 -1.95 8.58
N ALA A 194 16.41 -2.43 9.61
CA ALA A 194 17.52 -1.70 10.25
C ALA A 194 18.89 -2.04 9.63
N SER A 195 18.98 -3.01 8.71
CA SER A 195 20.24 -3.44 8.11
C SER A 195 20.81 -2.36 7.19
N PRO A 196 22.03 -1.84 7.45
CA PRO A 196 22.64 -0.83 6.58
C PRO A 196 22.87 -1.32 5.15
N GLY A 197 23.19 -2.61 4.98
CA GLY A 197 23.40 -3.20 3.66
C GLY A 197 22.10 -3.29 2.87
N PHE A 198 21.01 -3.72 3.51
CA PHE A 198 19.68 -3.72 2.91
C PHE A 198 19.20 -2.30 2.55
N GLN A 199 19.32 -1.34 3.46
CA GLN A 199 18.94 0.05 3.20
C GLN A 199 19.75 0.65 2.03
N ALA A 200 21.05 0.35 1.94
CA ALA A 200 21.87 0.79 0.82
C ALA A 200 21.39 0.19 -0.52
N PHE A 201 21.09 -1.11 -0.54
CA PHE A 201 20.53 -1.81 -1.70
C PHE A 201 19.19 -1.20 -2.14
N VAL A 202 18.24 -1.03 -1.20
CA VAL A 202 16.91 -0.47 -1.50
C VAL A 202 17.02 0.98 -1.99
N LYS A 203 17.88 1.80 -1.38
CA LYS A 203 18.13 3.17 -1.85
C LYS A 203 18.69 3.18 -3.26
N GLU A 204 19.61 2.27 -3.58
CA GLU A 204 20.16 2.16 -4.93
C GLU A 204 19.07 1.79 -5.95
N GLN A 205 18.29 0.76 -5.65
CA GLN A 205 17.16 0.31 -6.47
C GLN A 205 16.12 1.43 -6.68
N LEU A 206 15.72 2.12 -5.61
CA LEU A 206 14.80 3.25 -5.65
C LEU A 206 15.37 4.41 -6.48
N THR A 207 16.62 4.80 -6.23
CA THR A 207 17.25 5.94 -6.91
C THR A 207 17.44 5.66 -8.40
N GLN A 208 18.05 4.53 -8.75
CA GLN A 208 18.39 4.20 -10.13
C GLN A 208 17.18 3.68 -10.91
N GLY A 209 16.39 2.79 -10.32
CA GLY A 209 15.26 2.13 -10.97
C GLY A 209 14.03 3.01 -11.13
N VAL A 210 13.73 3.84 -10.13
CA VAL A 210 12.46 4.58 -10.08
C VAL A 210 12.70 6.08 -10.22
N LEU A 211 13.44 6.68 -9.30
CA LEU A 211 13.53 8.14 -9.19
C LEU A 211 14.26 8.80 -10.37
N SER A 212 15.28 8.14 -10.92
CA SER A 212 16.06 8.69 -12.05
C SER A 212 15.17 9.07 -13.24
N VAL A 213 14.19 8.23 -13.58
CA VAL A 213 13.25 8.48 -14.68
C VAL A 213 12.01 9.24 -14.19
N LEU A 214 11.49 8.92 -13.00
CA LEU A 214 10.30 9.58 -12.45
C LEU A 214 10.50 11.08 -12.32
N VAL A 215 11.61 11.52 -11.72
CA VAL A 215 11.92 12.94 -11.55
C VAL A 215 12.05 13.62 -12.89
N SER A 216 12.76 13.02 -13.86
CA SER A 216 12.89 13.58 -15.20
C SER A 216 11.52 13.75 -15.90
N ARG A 217 10.62 12.78 -15.77
CA ARG A 217 9.26 12.86 -16.32
C ARG A 217 8.44 13.93 -15.60
N TYR A 218 8.51 13.97 -14.28
CA TYR A 218 7.77 14.94 -13.47
C TYR A 218 8.22 16.39 -13.72
N GLU A 219 9.53 16.65 -13.86
CA GLU A 219 10.04 17.98 -14.23
C GLU A 219 9.55 18.42 -15.61
N ALA A 220 9.53 17.51 -16.59
CA ALA A 220 8.99 17.81 -17.92
C ALA A 220 7.48 18.13 -17.87
N LEU A 221 6.72 17.40 -17.06
CA LEU A 221 5.31 17.68 -16.82
C LEU A 221 5.10 19.03 -16.15
N LYS A 222 5.88 19.38 -15.11
CA LYS A 222 5.86 20.70 -14.48
C LYS A 222 6.13 21.82 -15.48
N ALA A 223 7.16 21.67 -16.30
CA ALA A 223 7.49 22.66 -17.34
C ALA A 223 6.36 22.87 -18.36
N ALA A 224 5.52 21.84 -18.57
CA ALA A 224 4.35 21.89 -19.44
C ALA A 224 3.04 22.27 -18.73
N GLY A 225 3.05 22.54 -17.42
CA GLY A 225 1.84 22.79 -16.63
C GLY A 225 0.93 21.56 -16.49
N LYS A 226 1.52 20.36 -16.52
CA LYS A 226 0.85 19.05 -16.46
C LYS A 226 1.30 18.20 -15.28
N ASP A 227 1.85 18.82 -14.25
CA ASP A 227 2.31 18.18 -13.02
C ASP A 227 1.22 17.37 -12.30
N TYR A 228 -0.04 17.75 -12.48
CA TYR A 228 -1.20 16.99 -12.00
C TYR A 228 -1.29 15.57 -12.57
N LEU A 229 -0.60 15.24 -13.68
CA LEU A 229 -0.52 13.88 -14.24
C LEU A 229 0.33 12.93 -13.39
N PHE A 230 1.01 13.42 -12.36
CA PHE A 230 1.58 12.59 -11.31
C PHE A 230 0.76 12.79 -10.03
N ALA A 231 -0.10 11.82 -9.72
CA ALA A 231 -0.93 11.87 -8.51
C ALA A 231 -0.12 11.62 -7.23
N GLY A 232 1.00 10.91 -7.35
CA GLY A 232 1.94 10.64 -6.26
C GLY A 232 2.34 9.17 -6.20
N MET A 233 2.97 8.80 -5.09
CA MET A 233 3.36 7.43 -4.83
C MET A 233 3.24 7.08 -3.35
N ALA A 234 2.72 5.89 -3.06
CA ALA A 234 2.97 5.26 -1.78
C ALA A 234 4.36 4.64 -1.79
N ILE A 235 5.15 4.99 -0.79
CA ILE A 235 6.43 4.39 -0.50
C ILE A 235 6.20 3.22 0.46
N GLY A 236 6.55 2.05 -0.05
CA GLY A 236 6.37 0.78 0.60
C GLY A 236 4.97 0.19 0.49
N TRP A 237 4.89 -1.12 0.74
CA TRP A 237 3.66 -1.89 0.61
C TRP A 237 3.31 -2.54 1.94
N GLU A 238 2.62 -1.76 2.77
CA GLU A 238 2.33 -2.05 4.17
C GLU A 238 3.60 -2.28 4.99
N THR A 239 4.54 -1.32 4.99
CA THR A 239 5.83 -1.43 5.69
C THR A 239 5.61 -1.85 7.17
N HIS A 240 6.07 -3.06 7.51
CA HIS A 240 5.86 -3.67 8.82
C HIS A 240 6.99 -4.67 9.14
N ILE A 241 6.91 -5.31 10.31
CA ILE A 241 7.73 -6.47 10.65
C ILE A 241 6.78 -7.63 11.00
N PRO A 242 6.91 -8.81 10.36
CA PRO A 242 6.01 -9.93 10.57
C PRO A 242 5.92 -10.38 12.03
N ASP A 243 4.75 -10.90 12.39
CA ASP A 243 4.47 -11.33 13.75
C ASP A 243 3.48 -12.50 13.70
N TYR A 244 3.98 -13.73 13.80
CA TYR A 244 3.15 -14.94 13.78
C TYR A 244 2.96 -15.54 15.16
N SER A 245 3.35 -14.85 16.22
CA SER A 245 3.12 -15.38 17.55
C SER A 245 1.63 -15.40 17.89
N ALA A 246 1.26 -16.32 18.78
CA ALA A 246 -0.14 -16.57 19.13
C ALA A 246 -0.87 -15.35 19.75
N ASP A 247 -0.15 -14.32 20.21
CA ASP A 247 -0.72 -13.06 20.67
C ASP A 247 -1.06 -12.07 19.54
N ASN A 248 -0.65 -12.33 18.30
CA ASN A 248 -1.10 -11.55 17.14
C ASN A 248 -2.45 -12.05 16.62
N THR A 249 -3.51 -11.36 17.03
CA THR A 249 -4.89 -11.68 16.64
C THR A 249 -5.23 -11.37 15.18
N ILE A 250 -4.39 -10.65 14.44
CA ILE A 250 -4.63 -10.39 13.00
C ILE A 250 -4.36 -11.63 12.17
N TYR A 251 -3.16 -12.19 12.27
CA TYR A 251 -2.81 -13.40 11.53
C TYR A 251 -3.37 -14.66 12.19
N ASN A 252 -3.52 -14.65 13.52
CA ASN A 252 -4.16 -15.72 14.28
C ASN A 252 -3.58 -17.12 13.98
N VAL A 253 -2.27 -17.20 13.76
CA VAL A 253 -1.55 -18.46 13.49
C VAL A 253 -1.68 -19.37 14.70
N GLN A 254 -2.27 -20.56 14.50
CA GLN A 254 -2.49 -21.54 15.56
C GLN A 254 -1.32 -22.54 15.59
N PRO A 255 -0.71 -22.79 16.76
CA PRO A 255 0.38 -23.75 16.88
C PRO A 255 0.02 -25.18 16.43
N ASP A 256 -1.24 -25.57 16.59
CA ASP A 256 -1.74 -26.90 16.23
C ASP A 256 -2.24 -27.00 14.77
N ASP A 257 -2.31 -25.87 14.05
CA ASP A 257 -2.74 -25.79 12.66
C ASP A 257 -1.92 -24.75 11.89
N LEU A 258 -0.63 -25.07 11.73
CA LEU A 258 0.31 -24.17 11.06
C LEU A 258 -0.04 -23.99 9.57
N PRO A 259 0.10 -22.77 9.01
CA PRO A 259 -0.12 -22.46 7.61
C PRO A 259 0.47 -23.46 6.62
N VAL A 260 -0.27 -23.73 5.55
CA VAL A 260 0.20 -24.52 4.40
C VAL A 260 0.15 -23.63 3.17
N ASN A 261 1.26 -23.55 2.45
CA ASN A 261 1.36 -22.79 1.22
C ASN A 261 0.45 -23.45 0.17
N GLN A 262 -0.56 -22.73 -0.31
CA GLN A 262 -1.50 -23.28 -1.29
C GLN A 262 -0.85 -23.59 -2.64
N LEU A 263 0.21 -22.87 -3.01
CA LEU A 263 0.88 -23.01 -4.30
C LEU A 263 1.98 -24.08 -4.27
N LEU A 264 2.78 -24.08 -3.20
CA LEU A 264 3.96 -24.95 -3.07
C LEU A 264 3.67 -26.23 -2.27
N GLY A 265 2.62 -26.22 -1.44
CA GLY A 265 2.17 -27.36 -0.64
C GLY A 265 3.00 -27.65 0.60
N ASP A 266 4.06 -26.88 0.85
CA ASP A 266 4.85 -26.97 2.07
C ASP A 266 4.18 -26.24 3.24
N ARG A 267 4.58 -26.60 4.46
CA ARG A 267 3.96 -26.13 5.70
C ARG A 267 4.94 -25.24 6.45
N MET A 268 4.42 -24.19 7.10
CA MET A 268 5.17 -23.38 8.05
C MET A 268 5.79 -24.28 9.12
N GLU A 269 7.08 -24.07 9.36
CA GLU A 269 7.77 -24.80 10.42
C GLU A 269 7.44 -24.18 11.78
N PRO A 270 7.36 -24.97 12.87
CA PRO A 270 7.00 -24.45 14.19
C PRO A 270 7.88 -23.30 14.70
N TRP A 271 9.16 -23.27 14.31
CA TRP A 271 10.10 -22.21 14.68
C TRP A 271 9.87 -20.90 13.93
N GLU A 272 9.15 -20.93 12.80
CA GLU A 272 8.75 -19.73 12.05
C GLU A 272 7.52 -19.04 12.66
N ALA A 273 6.70 -19.77 13.42
CA ALA A 273 5.47 -19.29 14.05
C ALA A 273 5.76 -18.42 15.29
N GLY A 274 6.55 -17.36 15.10
CA GLY A 274 7.01 -16.46 16.15
C GLY A 274 7.09 -15.00 15.72
N LYS A 275 7.66 -14.19 16.61
CA LYS A 275 7.90 -12.76 16.39
C LYS A 275 9.13 -12.57 15.52
N PHE A 276 9.06 -11.73 14.51
CA PHE A 276 10.25 -11.28 13.77
C PHE A 276 10.80 -10.00 14.43
N GLY A 277 11.87 -9.43 13.88
CA GLY A 277 12.49 -8.19 14.38
C GLY A 277 13.76 -8.44 15.19
N TYR A 278 14.14 -9.70 15.43
CA TYR A 278 15.39 -10.00 16.13
C TYR A 278 16.62 -9.58 15.29
N GLY A 279 16.53 -9.64 13.96
CA GLY A 279 17.61 -9.18 13.07
C GLY A 279 17.81 -7.68 13.20
N ALA A 280 16.72 -6.90 13.14
CA ALA A 280 16.77 -5.45 13.34
C ALA A 280 17.29 -5.07 14.73
N LEU A 281 16.76 -5.70 15.79
CA LEU A 281 17.20 -5.42 17.16
C LEU A 281 18.68 -5.73 17.36
N HIS A 282 19.14 -6.88 16.85
CA HIS A 282 20.56 -7.26 16.90
C HIS A 282 21.44 -6.25 16.15
N THR A 283 21.01 -5.81 14.97
CA THR A 283 21.72 -4.81 14.16
C THR A 283 21.89 -3.49 14.91
N LEU A 284 20.90 -3.11 15.70
CA LEU A 284 20.94 -1.92 16.56
C LEU A 284 21.68 -2.15 17.90
N GLY A 285 22.28 -3.33 18.10
CA GLY A 285 23.06 -3.67 19.28
C GLY A 285 22.25 -4.14 20.49
N TYR A 286 20.97 -4.48 20.32
CA TYR A 286 20.14 -5.02 21.38
C TYR A 286 20.28 -6.54 21.50
N THR A 287 20.18 -7.02 22.74
CA THR A 287 20.23 -8.45 23.08
C THR A 287 18.94 -8.95 23.72
N THR A 288 17.91 -8.10 23.77
CA THR A 288 16.59 -8.39 24.35
C THR A 288 15.51 -7.92 23.40
N TYR A 289 14.43 -8.69 23.28
CA TYR A 289 13.33 -8.35 22.41
C TYR A 289 12.58 -7.11 22.94
N ASP A 290 12.38 -6.10 22.08
CA ASP A 290 11.73 -4.85 22.45
C ASP A 290 10.84 -4.36 21.29
N LYS A 291 9.53 -4.54 21.45
CA LYS A 291 8.54 -4.19 20.44
C LYS A 291 8.45 -2.69 20.17
N GLU A 292 8.63 -1.85 21.19
CA GLU A 292 8.54 -0.40 21.01
C GLU A 292 9.71 0.11 20.16
N ARG A 293 10.88 -0.52 20.28
CA ARG A 293 12.01 -0.25 19.37
C ARG A 293 11.73 -0.73 17.95
N LEU A 294 11.02 -1.84 17.76
CA LEU A 294 10.60 -2.27 16.43
C LEU A 294 9.63 -1.30 15.76
N TYR A 295 8.75 -0.63 16.52
CA TYR A 295 7.95 0.47 15.96
C TYR A 295 8.82 1.62 15.45
N ARG A 296 9.92 1.93 16.14
CA ARG A 296 10.91 2.90 15.66
C ARG A 296 11.65 2.42 14.43
N VAL A 297 12.03 1.14 14.36
CA VAL A 297 12.65 0.56 13.15
C VAL A 297 11.75 0.73 11.92
N ILE A 298 10.45 0.44 12.05
CA ILE A 298 9.50 0.60 10.95
C ILE A 298 9.38 2.08 10.57
N HIS A 299 9.23 2.97 11.56
CA HIS A 299 9.13 4.42 11.33
C HIS A 299 10.37 4.97 10.61
N ASP A 300 11.56 4.68 11.13
CA ASP A 300 12.82 5.22 10.62
C ASP A 300 13.09 4.72 9.21
N TYR A 301 12.68 3.48 8.88
CA TYR A 301 12.78 2.95 7.53
C TYR A 301 11.79 3.60 6.56
N SER A 302 10.53 3.79 6.95
CA SER A 302 9.55 4.55 6.14
C SER A 302 9.98 6.01 5.93
N GLU A 303 10.50 6.66 6.97
CA GLU A 303 11.07 8.01 6.88
C GLU A 303 12.29 8.05 5.95
N PHE A 304 13.17 7.05 6.02
CA PHE A 304 14.31 6.92 5.13
C PHE A 304 13.88 6.87 3.66
N LEU A 305 12.91 6.02 3.31
CA LEU A 305 12.37 5.96 1.95
C LEU A 305 11.75 7.31 1.54
N ALA A 306 10.95 7.93 2.41
CA ALA A 306 10.33 9.23 2.17
C ALA A 306 11.37 10.29 1.88
N LYS A 307 12.43 10.32 2.70
CA LYS A 307 13.52 11.26 2.56
C LYS A 307 14.26 11.08 1.24
N VAL A 308 14.53 9.85 0.80
CA VAL A 308 15.18 9.59 -0.49
C VAL A 308 14.35 10.14 -1.65
N VAL A 309 13.02 9.95 -1.62
CA VAL A 309 12.11 10.47 -2.65
C VAL A 309 11.99 12.00 -2.59
N TYR A 310 11.88 12.56 -1.39
CA TYR A 310 11.79 14.01 -1.16
C TYR A 310 13.06 14.74 -1.60
N ASP A 311 14.24 14.25 -1.21
CA ASP A 311 15.54 14.81 -1.59
C ASP A 311 15.77 14.76 -3.11
N ALA A 312 15.11 13.84 -3.82
CA ALA A 312 15.13 13.76 -5.28
C ALA A 312 14.24 14.82 -5.97
N GLY A 313 13.49 15.62 -5.21
CA GLY A 313 12.70 16.75 -5.72
C GLY A 313 11.19 16.47 -5.85
N ILE A 314 10.71 15.33 -5.36
CA ILE A 314 9.27 15.05 -5.29
C ILE A 314 8.69 15.73 -4.06
N PRO A 315 7.59 16.49 -4.20
CA PRO A 315 7.06 17.23 -3.07
C PRO A 315 6.36 16.31 -2.08
N ARG A 316 6.43 16.67 -0.78
CA ARG A 316 5.94 15.87 0.35
C ARG A 316 4.51 15.38 0.16
N GLU A 317 3.63 16.24 -0.37
CA GLU A 317 2.21 15.96 -0.58
C GLU A 317 1.94 14.87 -1.64
N LYS A 318 2.94 14.49 -2.43
CA LYS A 318 2.88 13.39 -3.41
C LYS A 318 3.60 12.12 -2.93
N ILE A 319 4.11 12.11 -1.71
CA ILE A 319 4.79 10.97 -1.10
C ILE A 319 3.92 10.50 0.06
N PHE A 320 3.55 9.22 0.05
CA PHE A 320 2.73 8.64 1.10
C PHE A 320 3.44 7.47 1.76
N THR A 321 3.62 7.47 3.08
CA THR A 321 3.97 6.20 3.76
C THR A 321 2.84 5.18 3.58
N HIS A 322 3.11 3.92 3.89
CA HIS A 322 2.07 2.90 3.84
C HIS A 322 2.21 1.91 4.99
N ILE A 323 1.29 1.97 5.95
CA ILE A 323 1.13 0.96 7.02
C ILE A 323 -0.35 0.57 7.17
N VAL A 324 -0.62 -0.55 7.83
CA VAL A 324 -2.01 -0.95 8.16
C VAL A 324 -2.64 0.03 9.17
N GLY A 325 -3.76 0.65 8.80
CA GLY A 325 -4.45 1.68 9.61
C GLY A 325 -5.39 1.17 10.72
N ILE A 326 -5.53 -0.15 10.88
CA ILE A 326 -6.56 -0.80 11.73
C ILE A 326 -6.46 -0.42 13.22
N LYS A 327 -5.29 0.00 13.69
CA LYS A 327 -5.09 0.45 15.07
C LYS A 327 -5.95 1.66 15.44
N SER A 328 -6.38 2.45 14.46
CA SER A 328 -7.34 3.54 14.69
C SER A 328 -8.68 3.05 15.23
N SER A 329 -9.20 1.91 14.73
CA SER A 329 -10.45 1.31 15.23
C SER A 329 -10.22 0.29 16.36
N GLN A 330 -9.00 -0.25 16.47
CA GLN A 330 -8.60 -1.24 17.47
C GLN A 330 -7.38 -0.76 18.27
N PRO A 331 -7.54 0.25 19.16
CA PRO A 331 -6.40 0.87 19.85
C PRO A 331 -5.63 -0.08 20.77
N GLY A 332 -6.27 -1.16 21.23
CA GLY A 332 -5.64 -2.20 22.06
C GLY A 332 -4.73 -3.15 21.28
N LEU A 333 -4.76 -3.12 19.94
CA LEU A 333 -3.91 -3.95 19.10
C LEU A 333 -2.43 -3.59 19.30
N ALA A 334 -1.58 -4.58 19.51
CA ALA A 334 -0.18 -4.36 19.83
C ALA A 334 0.74 -5.38 19.12
N THR A 335 0.82 -5.26 17.80
CA THR A 335 1.69 -6.08 16.93
C THR A 335 2.55 -5.18 16.04
N THR A 336 3.67 -5.68 15.53
CA THR A 336 4.51 -5.00 14.53
C THR A 336 3.96 -5.13 13.10
N PHE A 337 2.99 -6.02 12.86
CA PHE A 337 2.29 -6.13 11.57
C PHE A 337 1.39 -4.91 11.30
N ALA A 338 0.66 -4.45 12.33
CA ALA A 338 -0.16 -3.25 12.29
C ALA A 338 0.33 -2.27 13.36
N PRO A 339 1.41 -1.52 13.07
CA PRO A 339 2.06 -0.65 14.04
C PRO A 339 1.16 0.54 14.45
N PRO A 340 1.51 1.26 15.53
CA PRO A 340 0.84 2.52 15.89
C PRO A 340 0.81 3.54 14.75
N ILE A 341 -0.25 4.34 14.69
CA ILE A 341 -0.48 5.35 13.64
C ILE A 341 0.71 6.31 13.47
N TRP A 342 1.39 6.69 14.56
CA TRP A 342 2.53 7.60 14.51
C TRP A 342 3.70 7.08 13.67
N VAL A 343 3.80 5.76 13.47
CA VAL A 343 4.88 5.14 12.68
C VAL A 343 4.86 5.60 11.22
N ALA A 344 3.69 5.99 10.70
CA ALA A 344 3.54 6.54 9.35
C ALA A 344 3.87 8.04 9.23
N VAL A 345 4.03 8.76 10.34
CA VAL A 345 4.14 10.23 10.36
C VAL A 345 5.60 10.65 10.38
N ASN A 346 6.02 11.44 9.39
CA ASN A 346 7.37 12.01 9.31
C ASN A 346 7.37 13.35 8.53
N ASP A 347 8.54 13.97 8.45
CA ASP A 347 8.73 15.30 7.87
C ASP A 347 8.71 15.32 6.33
N TYR A 348 8.89 14.17 5.67
CA TYR A 348 9.15 14.07 4.23
C TYR A 348 7.96 13.55 3.42
N SER A 349 6.92 13.02 4.07
CA SER A 349 5.73 12.48 3.41
C SER A 349 4.42 12.85 4.11
N THR A 350 3.30 12.67 3.41
CA THR A 350 1.97 12.54 4.01
C THR A 350 1.80 11.14 4.60
N PRO A 351 1.28 10.96 5.82
CA PRO A 351 1.07 9.62 6.37
C PRO A 351 -0.01 8.87 5.57
N GLY A 352 0.30 7.67 5.09
CA GLY A 352 -0.65 6.85 4.33
C GLY A 352 -0.93 5.52 5.00
N PHE A 353 -2.17 5.05 4.82
CA PHE A 353 -2.69 3.88 5.51
C PHE A 353 -3.50 2.96 4.59
N SER A 354 -3.46 1.66 4.85
CA SER A 354 -4.50 0.73 4.39
C SER A 354 -5.75 0.95 5.23
N MET A 355 -6.86 1.33 4.60
CA MET A 355 -8.14 1.59 5.29
C MET A 355 -9.33 1.18 4.42
N SER A 356 -10.19 0.34 4.98
CA SER A 356 -11.38 -0.17 4.31
C SER A 356 -12.48 -0.43 5.32
N PRO A 357 -13.74 -0.02 5.07
CA PRO A 357 -14.82 -0.15 6.06
C PRO A 357 -15.04 -1.58 6.58
N VAL A 358 -14.72 -2.59 5.77
CA VAL A 358 -14.90 -4.00 6.14
C VAL A 358 -13.57 -4.72 6.38
N SER A 359 -12.61 -4.63 5.45
CA SER A 359 -11.39 -5.44 5.50
C SER A 359 -10.28 -4.85 6.37
N CYS A 360 -10.27 -3.53 6.58
CA CYS A 360 -9.32 -2.85 7.45
C CYS A 360 -10.04 -1.68 8.14
N PRO A 361 -10.96 -1.98 9.08
CA PRO A 361 -11.83 -0.98 9.68
C PRO A 361 -11.03 0.09 10.40
N TYR A 362 -11.52 1.33 10.36
CA TYR A 362 -10.81 2.51 10.83
C TYR A 362 -11.74 3.44 11.61
N ASP A 363 -11.15 4.30 12.44
CA ASP A 363 -11.83 5.40 13.12
C ASP A 363 -11.10 6.70 12.81
N LEU A 364 -11.72 7.59 12.02
CA LEU A 364 -11.06 8.81 11.55
C LEU A 364 -10.78 9.81 12.67
N GLY A 365 -11.58 9.82 13.75
CA GLY A 365 -11.33 10.68 14.90
C GLY A 365 -10.05 10.30 15.62
N THR A 366 -9.88 9.01 15.89
CA THR A 366 -8.71 8.42 16.54
C THR A 366 -7.49 8.53 15.64
N LEU A 367 -7.63 8.21 14.34
CA LEU A 367 -6.55 8.37 13.36
C LEU A 367 -5.99 9.79 13.38
N LYS A 368 -6.85 10.81 13.25
CA LYS A 368 -6.45 12.22 13.26
C LYS A 368 -5.84 12.65 14.58
N ALA A 369 -6.39 12.19 15.70
CA ALA A 369 -5.85 12.51 17.02
C ALA A 369 -4.42 11.97 17.19
N GLU A 370 -4.15 10.73 16.72
CA GLU A 370 -2.82 10.14 16.80
C GLU A 370 -1.84 10.76 15.79
N ILE A 371 -2.30 11.15 14.58
CA ILE A 371 -1.48 11.93 13.64
C ILE A 371 -1.10 13.28 14.27
N ALA A 372 -2.07 14.05 14.77
CA ALA A 372 -1.83 15.36 15.36
C ALA A 372 -0.96 15.31 16.62
N LYS A 373 -0.98 14.18 17.34
CA LYS A 373 -0.09 13.93 18.48
C LYS A 373 1.36 13.70 18.04
N ALA A 374 1.57 13.08 16.88
CA ALA A 374 2.89 12.86 16.30
C ALA A 374 3.44 14.11 15.61
N ASP A 375 2.61 14.79 14.80
CA ASP A 375 2.89 16.05 14.13
C ASP A 375 1.64 16.96 14.15
N PRO A 376 1.58 17.98 15.04
CA PRO A 376 0.45 18.90 15.11
C PRO A 376 0.20 19.72 13.84
N GLY A 377 1.18 19.83 12.94
CA GLY A 377 1.06 20.50 11.66
C GLY A 377 0.53 19.59 10.54
N GLN A 378 0.49 18.27 10.76
CA GLN A 378 -0.01 17.31 9.78
C GLN A 378 -1.54 17.24 9.82
N ALA A 379 -2.19 17.91 8.87
CA ALA A 379 -3.64 17.91 8.71
C ALA A 379 -4.14 16.90 7.67
N GLN A 380 -3.24 16.29 6.89
CA GLN A 380 -3.58 15.40 5.78
C GLN A 380 -3.13 13.96 6.04
N PHE A 381 -3.81 13.03 5.38
CA PHE A 381 -3.40 11.63 5.30
C PHE A 381 -3.80 11.03 3.95
N GLY A 382 -3.27 9.85 3.61
CA GLY A 382 -3.72 9.08 2.46
C GLY A 382 -4.45 7.81 2.90
N ASN A 383 -5.60 7.51 2.30
CA ASN A 383 -6.04 6.11 2.19
C ASN A 383 -5.38 5.53 0.94
N VAL A 384 -4.17 5.00 1.09
CA VAL A 384 -3.32 4.56 -0.02
C VAL A 384 -3.58 3.13 -0.43
N GLU A 385 -4.25 2.35 0.42
CA GLU A 385 -4.80 1.04 0.09
C GLU A 385 -6.20 0.90 0.68
N GLY A 386 -7.20 1.21 -0.15
CA GLY A 386 -8.61 1.12 0.22
C GLY A 386 -9.38 0.21 -0.71
N TYR A 387 -10.32 -0.56 -0.18
CA TYR A 387 -11.20 -1.43 -0.96
C TYR A 387 -12.63 -0.91 -0.96
N SER A 388 -13.38 -1.12 -2.05
CA SER A 388 -14.77 -0.68 -2.14
C SER A 388 -15.77 -1.62 -1.42
N ILE A 389 -15.28 -2.66 -0.74
CA ILE A 389 -16.12 -3.59 0.01
C ILE A 389 -16.83 -2.84 1.15
N GLY A 390 -18.14 -3.01 1.25
CA GLY A 390 -18.96 -2.26 2.21
C GLY A 390 -19.23 -0.81 1.85
N VAL A 391 -18.92 -0.35 0.62
CA VAL A 391 -19.35 0.97 0.11
C VAL A 391 -20.11 0.90 -1.22
N GLY A 392 -20.27 -0.29 -1.81
CA GLY A 392 -20.99 -0.49 -3.07
C GLY A 392 -22.50 -0.75 -2.97
N GLY A 393 -23.10 -0.67 -1.77
CA GLY A 393 -24.50 -1.05 -1.54
C GLY A 393 -25.54 -0.03 -2.05
N SER A 394 -25.24 1.27 -1.93
CA SER A 394 -26.04 2.36 -2.49
C SER A 394 -25.18 3.59 -2.81
N GLN A 395 -25.73 4.54 -3.56
CA GLN A 395 -24.99 5.74 -3.94
C GLN A 395 -24.75 6.63 -2.72
N GLU A 396 -25.72 6.67 -1.79
CA GLU A 396 -25.62 7.40 -0.52
C GLU A 396 -24.50 6.86 0.35
N GLN A 397 -24.33 5.53 0.39
CA GLN A 397 -23.25 4.89 1.15
C GLN A 397 -21.87 5.24 0.59
N ALA A 398 -21.69 5.17 -0.73
CA ALA A 398 -20.45 5.57 -1.38
C ALA A 398 -20.20 7.09 -1.24
N ASP A 399 -21.24 7.92 -1.33
CA ASP A 399 -21.13 9.37 -1.13
C ASP A 399 -20.71 9.73 0.29
N ALA A 400 -21.27 9.06 1.29
CA ALA A 400 -20.89 9.23 2.69
C ALA A 400 -19.43 8.83 2.92
N TYR A 401 -18.96 7.74 2.31
CA TYR A 401 -17.57 7.32 2.38
C TYR A 401 -16.60 8.40 1.84
N PHE A 402 -16.86 8.95 0.65
CA PHE A 402 -16.04 10.03 0.11
C PHE A 402 -16.12 11.30 0.98
N ARG A 403 -17.31 11.62 1.50
CA ARG A 403 -17.51 12.77 2.41
C ARG A 403 -16.68 12.62 3.67
N ASP A 404 -16.71 11.45 4.29
CA ASP A 404 -15.99 11.19 5.52
C ASP A 404 -14.48 11.24 5.27
N MET A 405 -13.97 10.58 4.21
CA MET A 405 -12.54 10.58 3.89
C MET A 405 -12.03 11.99 3.57
N PHE A 406 -12.57 12.62 2.52
CA PHE A 406 -12.09 13.93 2.07
C PHE A 406 -12.39 15.03 3.09
N GLY A 407 -13.55 14.97 3.75
CA GLY A 407 -13.92 15.91 4.80
C GLY A 407 -13.04 15.83 6.05
N ASN A 408 -12.29 14.74 6.22
CA ASN A 408 -11.37 14.57 7.34
C ASN A 408 -9.89 14.77 7.00
N GLY A 409 -9.55 15.10 5.74
CA GLY A 409 -8.19 15.41 5.33
C GLY A 409 -7.51 14.33 4.48
N ALA A 410 -8.25 13.34 3.99
CA ALA A 410 -7.70 12.42 2.99
C ALA A 410 -7.31 13.21 1.73
N SER A 411 -6.05 13.13 1.29
CA SER A 411 -5.64 13.68 -0.02
C SER A 411 -5.68 12.61 -1.12
N VAL A 412 -5.61 11.33 -0.75
CA VAL A 412 -5.79 10.19 -1.64
C VAL A 412 -6.82 9.24 -1.05
N VAL A 413 -7.71 8.75 -1.91
CA VAL A 413 -8.59 7.61 -1.63
C VAL A 413 -8.37 6.58 -2.74
N ALA A 414 -7.56 5.56 -2.44
CA ALA A 414 -7.33 4.44 -3.32
C ALA A 414 -8.51 3.47 -3.32
N VAL A 415 -8.72 2.86 -4.49
CA VAL A 415 -9.81 1.93 -4.78
C VAL A 415 -9.19 0.69 -5.43
N PHE A 416 -8.73 -0.22 -4.60
CA PHE A 416 -8.22 -1.53 -4.99
C PHE A 416 -9.38 -2.41 -5.48
N GLY A 417 -9.07 -3.26 -6.46
CA GLY A 417 -10.02 -4.13 -7.13
C GLY A 417 -10.59 -3.60 -8.45
N TRP A 418 -10.07 -2.48 -8.97
CA TRP A 418 -10.43 -1.93 -10.29
C TRP A 418 -9.73 -2.65 -11.45
N GLY A 419 -8.64 -3.35 -11.19
CA GLY A 419 -7.90 -4.08 -12.22
C GLY A 419 -8.51 -5.42 -12.58
N ARG A 420 -7.66 -6.44 -12.69
CA ARG A 420 -8.01 -7.81 -13.12
C ARG A 420 -8.55 -8.68 -11.99
N GLU A 421 -9.15 -8.07 -10.99
CA GLU A 421 -9.76 -8.80 -9.88
C GLU A 421 -10.92 -9.67 -10.40
N PRO A 422 -11.00 -10.97 -10.03
CA PRO A 422 -12.06 -11.84 -10.55
C PRO A 422 -13.45 -11.27 -10.24
N ALA A 423 -14.37 -11.29 -11.22
CA ALA A 423 -15.71 -10.71 -11.04
C ALA A 423 -16.51 -11.34 -9.88
N THR A 424 -16.14 -12.56 -9.46
CA THR A 424 -16.70 -13.27 -8.30
C THR A 424 -16.11 -12.85 -6.95
N SER A 425 -15.00 -12.11 -6.96
CA SER A 425 -14.34 -11.61 -5.77
C SER A 425 -15.19 -10.54 -5.08
N ALA A 426 -15.22 -10.58 -3.74
CA ALA A 426 -15.85 -9.54 -2.94
C ALA A 426 -15.12 -8.18 -3.03
N PHE A 427 -13.91 -8.19 -3.59
CA PHE A 427 -13.03 -7.03 -3.73
C PHE A 427 -13.08 -6.43 -5.13
N ALA A 428 -13.69 -7.12 -6.11
CA ALA A 428 -13.85 -6.60 -7.46
C ALA A 428 -14.82 -5.41 -7.49
N VAL A 429 -14.34 -4.28 -8.01
CA VAL A 429 -15.13 -3.07 -8.17
C VAL A 429 -15.83 -3.10 -9.53
N SER A 430 -17.14 -2.81 -9.56
CA SER A 430 -17.89 -2.73 -10.81
C SER A 430 -17.57 -1.43 -11.55
N HIS A 431 -17.23 -1.54 -12.84
CA HIS A 431 -16.99 -0.43 -13.76
C HIS A 431 -18.29 0.11 -14.37
N SER A 432 -19.43 -0.55 -14.11
CA SER A 432 -20.72 -0.15 -14.67
C SER A 432 -21.03 1.33 -14.37
N PRO A 433 -21.42 2.15 -15.36
CA PRO A 433 -21.88 3.52 -15.12
C PRO A 433 -23.09 3.61 -14.16
N ALA A 434 -23.83 2.51 -14.00
CA ALA A 434 -24.95 2.39 -13.08
C ALA A 434 -24.54 1.88 -11.68
N SER A 435 -23.27 1.49 -11.49
CA SER A 435 -22.73 1.11 -10.19
C SER A 435 -22.87 2.28 -9.20
N PRO A 436 -23.40 2.06 -7.99
CA PRO A 436 -23.55 3.12 -7.01
C PRO A 436 -22.23 3.81 -6.66
N PHE A 437 -21.13 3.05 -6.64
CA PHE A 437 -19.79 3.57 -6.40
C PHE A 437 -19.33 4.52 -7.52
N VAL A 438 -19.49 4.11 -8.80
CA VAL A 438 -19.14 4.92 -9.97
C VAL A 438 -19.96 6.21 -10.01
N GLN A 439 -21.26 6.14 -9.68
CA GLN A 439 -22.13 7.31 -9.60
C GLN A 439 -21.70 8.29 -8.51
N ALA A 440 -21.33 7.79 -7.33
CA ALA A 440 -20.80 8.62 -6.25
C ALA A 440 -19.45 9.24 -6.61
N ALA A 441 -18.49 8.45 -7.12
CA ALA A 441 -17.20 8.98 -7.57
C ALA A 441 -17.39 10.09 -8.63
N LYS A 442 -18.25 9.85 -9.62
CA LYS A 442 -18.58 10.84 -10.66
C LYS A 442 -19.17 12.14 -10.09
N LYS A 443 -19.96 12.08 -9.02
CA LYS A 443 -20.49 13.28 -8.33
C LYS A 443 -19.35 14.13 -7.75
N TRP A 444 -18.40 13.50 -7.06
CA TRP A 444 -17.26 14.18 -6.43
C TRP A 444 -16.30 14.77 -7.48
N LEU A 445 -15.98 14.02 -8.53
CA LEU A 445 -15.07 14.44 -9.60
C LEU A 445 -15.63 15.57 -10.48
N LYS A 446 -16.97 15.71 -10.51
CA LYS A 446 -17.66 16.82 -11.22
C LYS A 446 -17.90 18.05 -10.36
N ALA A 447 -17.63 17.99 -9.05
CA ALA A 447 -17.80 19.15 -8.18
C ALA A 447 -16.98 20.34 -8.72
N PRO A 448 -17.54 21.56 -8.75
CA PRO A 448 -16.93 22.72 -9.39
C PRO A 448 -15.51 22.98 -8.91
#